data_AF-A0A5B7A1R2-F1
#
_entry.id   AF-A0A5B7A1R2-F1
#
_cell.length_a   1.000
_cell.length_b   1.000
_cell.length_c   1.000
_cell.angle_alpha   90.00
_cell.angle_beta   90.00
_cell.angle_gamma   90.00
#
_symmetry.space_group_name_H-M   'P 1'
#
loop_
_entity.id
_entity.type
_entity.pdbx_description
1 polymer ?
#
loop_
_entity_poly.entity_id
_entity_poly.type
_entity_poly.pdbx_seq_one_letter_code
_entity_poly.pdbx_strand_id
1 'polypeptide(L)'
;MSDHENGMPEDRTWPELKLPDLLLTDTVRELHAAIEKEWDSLWRSACQTAAGRALWKHVVHDPLADLLAGETYLRSLYDKIKKDRLNNAREISGVILAVRTLWFDSKLEAALKSFDGGEAQVVLLGAGMDARAYRLSCLKETNVFEVDFPEVLQMKT
;
A
#
# COMPACT_ATOMS: atom_id res chain seq x y z
N MET A 1 44.42 -24.12 -1.45
CA MET A 1 43.34 -23.51 -2.24
C MET A 1 42.06 -24.14 -1.74
N SER A 2 41.40 -23.47 -0.80
CA SER A 2 40.14 -23.93 -0.22
C SER A 2 39.00 -23.42 -1.09
N ASP A 3 38.29 -24.35 -1.70
CA ASP A 3 37.09 -24.07 -2.49
C ASP A 3 36.03 -23.47 -1.56
N HIS A 4 35.76 -22.18 -1.75
CA HIS A 4 34.59 -21.55 -1.16
C HIS A 4 33.37 -22.03 -1.94
N GLU A 5 32.66 -23.02 -1.40
CA GLU A 5 31.27 -23.28 -1.76
C GLU A 5 30.46 -22.02 -1.42
N ASN A 6 30.22 -21.19 -2.43
CA ASN A 6 29.17 -20.19 -2.41
C ASN A 6 27.83 -20.94 -2.46
N GLY A 7 27.38 -21.44 -1.31
CA GLY A 7 26.00 -21.85 -1.12
C GLY A 7 25.10 -20.65 -1.42
N MET A 8 24.46 -20.67 -2.58
CA MET A 8 23.32 -19.79 -2.86
C MET A 8 22.35 -19.93 -1.69
N PRO A 9 21.97 -18.84 -1.01
CA PRO A 9 20.99 -18.95 0.07
C PRO A 9 19.73 -19.58 -0.53
N GLU A 10 19.28 -20.68 0.05
CA GLU A 10 18.02 -21.33 -0.30
C GLU A 10 16.96 -20.25 -0.52
N ASP A 11 16.36 -20.25 -1.72
CA ASP A 11 15.36 -19.27 -2.12
C ASP A 11 14.22 -19.31 -1.10
N ARG A 12 14.24 -18.37 -0.15
CA ARG A 12 13.18 -18.19 0.84
C ARG A 12 11.94 -17.80 0.06
N THR A 13 11.15 -18.79 -0.33
CA THR A 13 9.94 -18.64 -1.13
C THR A 13 9.15 -17.43 -0.62
N TRP A 14 8.82 -16.50 -1.52
CA TRP A 14 7.98 -15.36 -1.15
C TRP A 14 6.68 -15.93 -0.55
N PRO A 15 6.22 -15.43 0.63
CA PRO A 15 5.10 -16.05 1.34
C PRO A 15 3.90 -16.28 0.43
N GLU A 16 3.13 -17.33 0.68
CA GLU A 16 1.88 -17.53 -0.06
C GLU A 16 0.94 -16.34 0.15
N LEU A 17 0.31 -15.88 -0.94
CA LEU A 17 -0.69 -14.83 -0.87
C LEU A 17 -1.93 -15.35 -0.14
N LYS A 18 -2.18 -14.82 1.05
CA LYS A 18 -3.41 -15.04 1.81
C LYS A 18 -4.24 -13.77 1.75
N LEU A 19 -5.41 -13.86 1.12
CA LEU A 19 -6.36 -12.75 1.04
C LEU A 19 -7.18 -12.68 2.35
N PRO A 20 -7.44 -11.48 2.90
CA PRO A 20 -8.34 -11.33 4.03
C PRO A 20 -9.77 -11.78 3.71
N ASP A 21 -10.45 -12.42 4.67
CA ASP A 21 -11.84 -12.87 4.53
C ASP A 21 -12.79 -11.71 4.17
N LEU A 22 -12.49 -10.50 4.66
CA LEU A 22 -13.29 -9.31 4.36
C LEU A 22 -13.33 -8.99 2.85
N LEU A 23 -12.26 -9.28 2.10
CA LEU A 23 -12.24 -9.14 0.64
C LEU A 23 -13.21 -10.10 -0.07
N LEU A 24 -13.60 -11.19 0.58
CA LEU A 24 -14.48 -12.22 0.01
C LEU A 24 -15.96 -11.89 0.22
N THR A 25 -16.27 -10.85 1.00
CA THR A 25 -17.65 -10.40 1.19
C THR A 25 -18.22 -9.81 -0.10
N ASP A 26 -19.51 -10.05 -0.37
CA ASP A 26 -20.15 -9.60 -1.62
C ASP A 26 -20.04 -8.08 -1.79
N THR A 27 -20.22 -7.32 -0.71
CA THR A 27 -20.09 -5.85 -0.72
C THR A 27 -18.72 -5.39 -1.22
N VAL A 28 -17.64 -5.95 -0.70
CA VAL A 28 -16.28 -5.55 -1.09
C VAL A 28 -15.94 -6.04 -2.51
N ARG A 29 -16.43 -7.22 -2.89
CA ARG A 29 -16.24 -7.75 -4.25
C ARG A 29 -16.97 -6.92 -5.30
N GLU A 30 -18.21 -6.51 -5.02
CA GLU A 30 -18.99 -5.66 -5.91
C GLU A 30 -18.35 -4.28 -6.09
N LEU A 31 -17.81 -3.71 -5.01
CA LEU A 31 -17.08 -2.45 -5.04
C LEU A 31 -15.86 -2.53 -5.99
N HIS A 32 -15.00 -3.53 -5.79
CA HIS A 32 -13.82 -3.71 -6.65
C HIS A 32 -14.18 -4.10 -8.09
N ALA A 33 -15.27 -4.83 -8.30
CA ALA A 33 -15.77 -5.14 -9.64
C ALA A 33 -16.26 -3.90 -10.40
N ALA A 34 -16.81 -2.90 -9.71
CA ALA A 34 -17.17 -1.61 -10.32
C ALA A 34 -15.92 -0.86 -10.78
N ILE A 35 -14.89 -0.80 -9.93
CA ILE A 35 -13.58 -0.17 -10.24
C ILE A 35 -12.92 -0.80 -11.47
N GLU A 36 -13.02 -2.12 -11.61
CA GLU A 36 -12.41 -2.83 -12.75
C GLU A 36 -13.13 -2.56 -14.07
N LYS A 37 -14.45 -2.38 -14.04
CA LYS A 37 -15.28 -2.07 -15.21
C LYS A 37 -15.05 -0.65 -15.70
N GLU A 38 -14.83 0.29 -14.79
CA GLU A 38 -14.46 1.65 -15.13
C GLU A 38 -12.99 1.68 -15.53
N TRP A 39 -12.70 1.95 -16.81
CA TRP A 39 -11.32 1.98 -17.34
C TRP A 39 -10.57 3.25 -16.91
N ASP A 40 -10.69 3.65 -15.65
CA ASP A 40 -10.03 4.84 -15.13
C ASP A 40 -8.64 4.50 -14.57
N SER A 41 -7.63 5.09 -15.21
CA SER A 41 -6.22 5.00 -14.80
C SER A 41 -5.96 5.46 -13.36
N LEU A 42 -6.76 6.41 -12.85
CA LEU A 42 -6.60 6.95 -11.52
C LEU A 42 -6.83 5.86 -10.46
N TRP A 43 -7.99 5.21 -10.52
CA TRP A 43 -8.39 4.15 -9.60
C TRP A 43 -7.44 2.97 -9.61
N ARG A 44 -7.03 2.57 -10.82
CA ARG A 44 -6.04 1.51 -11.02
C ARG A 44 -4.75 1.83 -10.28
N SER A 45 -4.22 3.04 -10.48
CA SER A 45 -2.97 3.45 -9.83
C SER A 45 -3.10 3.53 -8.30
N ALA A 46 -4.27 3.91 -7.79
CA ALA A 46 -4.57 4.00 -6.38
C ALA A 46 -4.60 2.60 -5.73
N CYS A 47 -5.33 1.65 -6.34
CA CYS A 47 -5.41 0.25 -5.89
C CYS A 47 -4.04 -0.46 -5.99
N GLN A 48 -3.29 -0.24 -7.09
CA GLN A 48 -1.93 -0.78 -7.24
C GLN A 48 -0.97 -0.24 -6.17
N THR A 49 -1.10 1.04 -5.82
CA THR A 49 -0.33 1.64 -4.73
C THR A 49 -0.66 0.99 -3.39
N ALA A 50 -1.94 0.75 -3.10
CA ALA A 50 -2.36 0.01 -1.91
C ALA A 50 -1.83 -1.43 -1.91
N ALA A 51 -1.88 -2.13 -3.04
CA ALA A 51 -1.33 -3.48 -3.17
C ALA A 51 0.16 -3.53 -2.84
N GLY A 52 0.92 -2.51 -3.23
CA GLY A 52 2.32 -2.35 -2.84
C GLY A 52 2.51 -2.31 -1.33
N ARG A 53 1.70 -1.52 -0.62
CA ARG A 53 1.77 -1.43 0.84
C ARG A 53 1.36 -2.74 1.51
N ALA A 54 0.32 -3.39 0.99
CA ALA A 54 -0.18 -4.67 1.49
C ALA A 54 0.84 -5.81 1.36
N LEU A 55 1.47 -5.97 0.18
CA LEU A 55 2.42 -7.06 -0.06
C LEU A 55 3.78 -6.82 0.63
N TRP A 56 4.12 -5.57 0.93
CA TRP A 56 5.29 -5.19 1.71
C TRP A 56 4.97 -4.95 3.20
N LYS A 57 3.93 -5.60 3.74
CA LYS A 57 3.45 -5.41 5.13
C LYS A 57 4.43 -5.73 6.26
N HIS A 58 5.52 -6.45 5.94
CA HIS A 58 6.61 -6.70 6.89
C HIS A 58 7.50 -5.47 7.10
N VAL A 59 7.38 -4.46 6.25
CA VAL A 59 8.07 -3.16 6.33
C VAL A 59 7.07 -2.02 6.53
N VAL A 60 5.93 -2.05 5.85
CA VAL A 60 4.88 -1.03 5.93
C VAL A 60 3.70 -1.53 6.75
N HIS A 61 3.41 -0.89 7.88
CA HIS A 61 2.22 -1.20 8.66
C HIS A 61 1.02 -0.37 8.17
N ASP A 62 0.28 -0.93 7.22
CA ASP A 62 -0.99 -0.40 6.74
C ASP A 62 -2.07 -1.50 6.78
N PRO A 63 -2.91 -1.55 7.84
CA PRO A 63 -3.90 -2.61 8.03
C PRO A 63 -5.06 -2.55 7.04
N LEU A 64 -5.26 -1.41 6.36
CA LEU A 64 -6.34 -1.23 5.39
C LEU A 64 -5.88 -1.49 3.96
N ALA A 65 -4.57 -1.64 3.72
CA ALA A 65 -4.00 -1.76 2.39
C ALA A 65 -4.53 -2.97 1.61
N ASP A 66 -4.71 -4.13 2.26
CA ASP A 66 -5.26 -5.32 1.57
C ASP A 66 -6.69 -5.04 1.06
N LEU A 67 -7.53 -4.43 1.90
CA LEU A 67 -8.92 -4.10 1.57
C LEU A 67 -9.00 -3.08 0.43
N LEU A 68 -8.22 -2.01 0.53
CA LEU A 68 -8.21 -0.92 -0.45
C LEU A 68 -7.53 -1.32 -1.77
N ALA A 69 -6.65 -2.33 -1.75
CA ALA A 69 -6.03 -2.86 -2.94
C ALA A 69 -6.99 -3.71 -3.77
N GLY A 70 -7.83 -4.52 -3.11
CA GLY A 70 -8.67 -5.50 -3.80
C GLY A 70 -7.90 -6.71 -4.33
N GLU A 71 -8.63 -7.81 -4.52
CA GLU A 71 -8.06 -9.10 -4.92
C GLU A 71 -7.24 -9.03 -6.21
N THR A 72 -7.78 -8.38 -7.25
CA THR A 72 -7.15 -8.32 -8.57
C THR A 72 -5.76 -7.68 -8.53
N TYR A 73 -5.63 -6.55 -7.83
CA TYR A 73 -4.36 -5.85 -7.75
C TYR A 73 -3.37 -6.52 -6.79
N LEU A 74 -3.86 -7.14 -5.71
CA LEU A 74 -3.04 -7.98 -4.83
C LEU A 74 -2.43 -9.16 -5.60
N ARG A 75 -3.25 -9.92 -6.34
CA ARG A 75 -2.78 -11.06 -7.15
C ARG A 75 -1.80 -10.60 -8.24
N SER A 76 -2.16 -9.55 -8.98
CA SER A 76 -1.33 -9.01 -10.05
C SER A 76 0.07 -8.60 -9.57
N LEU A 77 0.15 -7.84 -8.48
CA LEU A 77 1.45 -7.43 -7.94
C LEU A 77 2.21 -8.61 -7.31
N TYR A 78 1.51 -9.54 -6.67
CA TYR A 78 2.10 -10.75 -6.10
C TYR A 78 2.78 -11.61 -7.17
N ASP A 79 2.10 -11.86 -8.29
CA ASP A 79 2.65 -12.62 -9.41
C ASP A 79 3.84 -11.88 -10.03
N LYS A 80 3.78 -10.54 -10.09
CA LYS A 80 4.90 -9.72 -10.54
C LYS A 80 6.11 -9.84 -9.62
N ILE A 81 5.93 -9.78 -8.30
CA ILE A 81 7.00 -9.99 -7.31
C ILE A 81 7.63 -11.38 -7.47
N LYS A 82 6.80 -12.43 -7.60
CA LYS A 82 7.28 -13.79 -7.87
C LYS A 82 8.12 -13.85 -9.14
N LYS A 83 7.65 -13.25 -10.23
CA LYS A 83 8.38 -13.19 -11.50
C LYS A 83 9.69 -12.42 -11.38
N ASP A 84 9.70 -11.28 -10.70
CA ASP A 84 10.91 -10.48 -10.49
C ASP A 84 11.98 -11.29 -9.73
N ARG A 85 11.57 -12.02 -8.69
CA ARG A 85 12.46 -12.89 -7.91
C ARG A 85 12.99 -14.06 -8.74
N LEU A 86 12.13 -14.79 -9.44
CA LEU A 86 12.52 -15.92 -10.29
C LEU A 86 13.52 -15.52 -11.39
N ASN A 87 13.41 -14.28 -11.89
CA ASN A 87 14.31 -13.76 -12.92
C ASN A 87 15.53 -13.03 -12.35
N ASN A 88 15.74 -13.04 -11.03
CA ASN A 88 16.81 -12.27 -10.36
C ASN A 88 16.84 -10.80 -10.82
N ALA A 89 15.67 -10.18 -10.91
CA ALA A 89 15.53 -8.80 -11.31
C ALA A 89 16.32 -7.89 -10.34
N ARG A 90 16.94 -6.83 -10.89
CA ARG A 90 17.68 -5.84 -10.10
C ARG A 90 16.81 -5.15 -9.05
N GLU A 91 15.53 -4.99 -9.34
CA GLU A 91 14.54 -4.38 -8.46
C GLU A 91 13.31 -5.28 -8.37
N ILE A 92 12.76 -5.40 -7.16
CA ILE A 92 11.52 -6.14 -6.93
C ILE A 92 10.35 -5.17 -6.91
N SER A 93 9.27 -5.53 -7.59
CA SER A 93 8.06 -4.71 -7.65
C SER A 93 7.49 -4.39 -6.26
N GLY A 94 7.09 -3.13 -6.08
CA GLY A 94 6.51 -2.64 -4.84
C GLY A 94 7.51 -2.11 -3.80
N VAL A 95 8.82 -2.40 -3.92
CA VAL A 95 9.83 -1.84 -2.98
C VAL A 95 9.76 -0.32 -2.91
N ILE A 96 9.67 0.36 -4.06
CA ILE A 96 9.58 1.82 -4.12
C ILE A 96 8.32 2.34 -3.42
N LEU A 97 7.21 1.60 -3.47
CA LEU A 97 5.98 1.97 -2.79
C LEU A 97 6.14 1.86 -1.27
N ALA A 98 6.84 0.82 -0.81
CA ALA A 98 7.15 0.65 0.61
C ALA A 98 8.04 1.78 1.15
N VAL A 99 9.15 2.06 0.45
CA VAL A 99 10.08 3.15 0.80
C VAL A 99 9.38 4.50 0.78
N ARG A 100 8.58 4.77 -0.27
CA ARG A 100 7.78 6.00 -0.39
C ARG A 100 6.83 6.16 0.80
N THR A 101 6.12 5.10 1.19
CA THR A 101 5.20 5.17 2.33
C THR A 101 5.94 5.51 3.62
N LEU A 102 7.03 4.80 3.94
CA LEU A 102 7.82 5.07 5.15
C LEU A 102 8.39 6.49 5.17
N TRP A 103 8.87 6.97 4.04
CA TRP A 103 9.44 8.31 3.95
C TRP A 103 8.38 9.38 4.25
N PHE A 104 7.21 9.31 3.62
CA PHE A 104 6.13 10.28 3.88
C PHE A 104 5.58 10.17 5.31
N ASP A 105 5.47 8.96 5.86
CA ASP A 105 5.03 8.76 7.25
C ASP A 105 6.01 9.45 8.22
N SER A 106 7.31 9.23 8.03
CA SER A 106 8.35 9.86 8.86
C SER A 106 8.38 11.38 8.72
N LYS A 107 8.22 11.91 7.50
CA LYS A 107 8.18 13.35 7.26
C LYS A 107 6.96 14.01 7.88
N LEU A 108 5.80 13.36 7.80
CA LEU A 108 4.57 13.85 8.40
C LEU A 108 4.67 13.88 9.93
N GLU A 109 5.18 12.80 10.54
CA GLU A 109 5.39 12.75 11.99
C GLU A 109 6.41 13.81 12.46
N ALA A 110 7.51 13.99 11.73
CA ALA A 110 8.50 15.02 12.03
C ALA A 110 7.92 16.44 11.91
N ALA A 111 7.09 16.70 10.90
CA ALA A 111 6.43 17.99 10.73
C ALA A 111 5.49 18.29 11.90
N LEU A 112 4.64 17.33 12.29
CA LEU A 112 3.70 17.49 13.40
C LEU A 112 4.39 17.76 14.73
N LYS A 113 5.51 17.06 15.01
CA LYS A 113 6.33 17.29 16.22
C LYS A 113 6.98 18.66 16.29
N SER A 114 7.06 19.40 15.19
CA SER A 114 7.67 20.73 15.14
C SER A 114 6.71 21.89 15.46
N PHE A 115 5.42 21.61 15.67
CA PHE A 115 4.43 22.62 16.04
C PHE A 115 4.37 22.77 17.58
N ASP A 116 4.71 23.97 18.08
CA ASP A 116 4.84 24.26 19.51
C ASP A 116 3.62 24.94 20.18
N GLY A 117 2.43 25.00 19.53
CA GLY A 117 1.29 25.67 20.18
C GLY A 117 0.05 25.99 19.36
N GLY A 118 -0.20 25.29 18.25
CA GLY A 118 -1.43 25.45 17.46
C GLY A 118 -1.96 24.10 16.95
N GLU A 119 -3.25 24.04 16.65
CA GLU A 119 -3.85 22.87 15.99
C GLU A 119 -3.22 22.69 14.61
N ALA A 120 -2.50 21.60 14.42
CA ALA A 120 -1.96 21.25 13.11
C ALA A 120 -3.10 20.83 12.16
N GLN A 121 -3.01 21.24 10.90
CA GLN A 121 -3.87 20.78 9.82
C GLN A 121 -3.03 20.02 8.81
N VAL A 122 -3.50 18.84 8.41
CA VAL A 122 -2.84 18.01 7.40
C VAL A 122 -3.76 17.89 6.20
N VAL A 123 -3.23 18.15 5.01
CA VAL A 123 -3.98 18.04 3.76
C VAL A 123 -3.30 16.98 2.88
N LEU A 124 -4.01 15.90 2.60
CA LEU A 124 -3.58 14.82 1.71
C LEU A 124 -4.16 15.07 0.32
N LEU A 125 -3.33 15.56 -0.61
CA LEU A 125 -3.72 15.86 -2.00
C LEU A 125 -3.58 14.61 -2.88
N GLY A 126 -4.61 14.30 -3.67
CA GLY A 126 -4.66 13.04 -4.42
C GLY A 126 -4.63 11.85 -3.46
N ALA A 127 -5.50 11.91 -2.44
CA ALA A 127 -5.47 10.99 -1.31
C ALA A 127 -5.63 9.53 -1.74
N GLY A 128 -6.35 9.23 -2.83
CA GLY A 128 -6.51 7.88 -3.35
C GLY A 128 -6.85 6.87 -2.27
N MET A 129 -6.16 5.73 -2.29
CA MET A 129 -6.21 4.70 -1.25
C MET A 129 -5.29 4.98 -0.05
N ASP A 130 -4.92 6.22 0.24
CA ASP A 130 -4.12 6.54 1.42
C ASP A 130 -4.94 6.33 2.69
N ALA A 131 -4.38 5.57 3.62
CA ALA A 131 -4.97 5.18 4.89
C ALA A 131 -4.35 5.92 6.09
N ARG A 132 -3.48 6.91 5.87
CA ARG A 132 -2.74 7.62 6.94
C ARG A 132 -3.64 8.17 8.03
N ALA A 133 -4.74 8.84 7.65
CA ALA A 133 -5.72 9.39 8.59
C ALA A 133 -6.27 8.32 9.55
N TYR A 134 -6.36 7.06 9.09
CA TYR A 134 -6.90 5.95 9.86
C TYR A 134 -5.84 5.17 10.66
N ARG A 135 -4.57 5.16 10.23
CA ARG A 135 -3.53 4.30 10.81
C ARG A 135 -2.42 5.03 11.58
N LEU A 136 -2.13 6.29 11.28
CA LEU A 136 -1.04 7.01 11.95
C LEU A 136 -1.53 7.62 13.27
N SER A 137 -0.94 7.20 14.38
CA SER A 137 -1.31 7.68 15.71
C SER A 137 -1.10 9.19 15.89
N CYS A 138 -0.09 9.77 15.24
CA CYS A 138 0.18 11.20 15.29
C CYS A 138 -0.91 12.06 14.63
N LEU A 139 -1.80 11.47 13.83
CA LEU A 139 -2.88 12.18 13.15
C LEU A 139 -4.23 12.11 13.88
N LYS A 140 -4.37 11.29 14.93
CA LYS A 140 -5.66 11.07 15.61
C LYS A 140 -6.30 12.36 16.16
N GLU A 141 -5.47 13.25 16.67
CA GLU A 141 -5.89 14.55 17.24
C GLU A 141 -5.62 15.72 16.27
N THR A 142 -5.37 15.42 14.99
CA THR A 142 -5.06 16.42 13.96
C THR A 142 -6.25 16.52 13.01
N ASN A 143 -6.56 17.73 12.56
CA ASN A 143 -7.55 17.92 11.49
C ASN A 143 -6.94 17.45 10.16
N VAL A 144 -7.37 16.29 9.66
CA VAL A 144 -6.92 15.73 8.38
C VAL A 144 -7.97 15.95 7.31
N PHE A 145 -7.56 16.57 6.20
CA PHE A 145 -8.38 16.81 5.03
C PHE A 145 -7.84 15.99 3.87
N GLU A 146 -8.71 15.21 3.24
CA GLU A 146 -8.39 14.47 2.03
C GLU A 146 -9.03 15.17 0.84
N VAL A 147 -8.22 15.43 -0.19
CA VAL A 147 -8.67 16.08 -1.43
C VAL A 147 -8.42 15.13 -2.58
N ASP A 148 -9.50 14.66 -3.19
CA ASP A 148 -9.50 13.82 -4.38
C ASP A 148 -10.83 13.97 -5.13
N PHE A 149 -10.98 13.25 -6.25
CA PHE A 149 -12.23 13.16 -6.97
C PHE A 149 -13.32 12.50 -6.09
N PRO A 150 -14.58 12.97 -6.17
CA PRO A 150 -15.67 12.49 -5.31
C PRO A 150 -15.83 10.98 -5.31
N GLU A 151 -15.70 10.35 -6.47
CA GLU A 151 -15.90 8.93 -6.65
C GLU A 151 -14.79 8.12 -5.95
N VAL A 152 -13.54 8.59 -6.00
CA VAL A 152 -12.40 7.99 -5.28
C VAL A 152 -12.59 8.08 -3.77
N LEU A 153 -13.08 9.22 -3.27
CA LEU A 153 -13.35 9.37 -1.84
C LEU A 153 -14.50 8.46 -1.40
N GLN A 154 -15.60 8.41 -2.16
CA GLN A 154 -16.77 7.57 -1.87
C GLN A 154 -16.46 6.07 -1.81
N MET A 155 -15.53 5.58 -2.61
CA MET A 155 -15.15 4.17 -2.50
C MET A 155 -14.30 3.88 -1.26
N LYS A 156 -13.49 4.85 -0.80
CA LYS A 156 -12.62 4.66 0.35
C LYS A 156 -13.39 4.77 1.69
N THR A 157 -14.43 5.59 1.76
CA THR A 157 -15.16 5.96 3.00
C THR A 157 -16.54 5.33 3.06
#